data_AF-A0A968I8I0-F1
#
_entry.id   AF-A0A968I8I0-F1
#
_cell.length_a   1.000
_cell.length_b   1.000
_cell.length_c   1.000
_cell.angle_alpha   90.00
_cell.angle_beta   90.00
_cell.angle_gamma   90.00
#
_symmetry.space_group_name_H-M   'P 1'
#
loop_
_entity.id
_entity.type
_entity.pdbx_description
1 polymer ?
#
loop_
_entity_poly.entity_id
_entity_poly.type
_entity_poly.pdbx_seq_one_letter_code
_entity_poly.pdbx_strand_id
1 'polypeptide(L)'
;MLALALERFSFRGRTVIEGLLLLPIIIPDIAMGISLLVFFSLLFQLIETLTGIRLVLGLSTVIIGHVAFNISFVSVTVRGRIAELERSIEEAAWDLGANEWQTMWRVILPLISLELGVRHY
;
A
#
# COMPACT_ATOMS: atom_id res chain seq x y z
N MET A 1 -11.73 24.98 0.10
CA MET A 1 -11.62 26.36 -0.43
C MET A 1 -10.53 26.50 -1.49
N LEU A 2 -9.26 26.11 -1.22
CA LEU A 2 -8.19 26.17 -2.23
C LEU A 2 -8.47 25.30 -3.47
N ALA A 3 -8.98 24.07 -3.27
CA ALA A 3 -9.39 23.18 -4.36
C ALA A 3 -10.50 23.78 -5.24
N LEU A 4 -11.53 24.38 -4.62
CA LEU A 4 -12.63 25.07 -5.32
C LEU A 4 -12.15 26.32 -6.09
N ALA A 5 -11.13 27.02 -5.58
CA ALA A 5 -10.55 28.19 -6.24
C ALA A 5 -9.71 27.82 -7.48
N LEU A 6 -8.95 26.72 -7.41
CA LEU A 6 -8.20 26.16 -8.54
C LEU A 6 -9.11 25.63 -9.65
N GLU A 7 -10.27 25.09 -9.28
CA GLU A 7 -11.27 24.56 -10.22
C GLU A 7 -12.04 25.67 -10.94
N ARG A 8 -12.39 26.76 -10.25
CA ARG A 8 -13.17 27.88 -10.83
C ARG A 8 -12.35 28.93 -11.58
N PHE A 9 -11.05 29.09 -11.31
CA PHE A 9 -10.24 30.16 -11.91
C PHE A 9 -9.04 29.59 -12.68
N SER A 10 -8.94 29.91 -13.98
CA SER A 10 -7.80 29.60 -14.84
C SER A 10 -6.81 30.78 -14.85
N PHE A 11 -5.76 30.68 -14.03
CA PHE A 11 -4.68 31.68 -13.95
C PHE A 11 -3.34 31.09 -14.40
N ARG A 12 -2.43 31.93 -14.93
CA ARG A 12 -1.11 31.49 -15.48
C ARG A 12 -0.21 30.76 -14.46
N GLY A 13 -0.40 30.99 -13.16
CA GLY A 13 0.35 30.32 -12.09
C GLY A 13 -0.27 29.00 -11.59
N ARG A 14 -1.39 28.56 -12.17
CA ARG A 14 -2.16 27.39 -11.70
C ARG A 14 -1.31 26.12 -11.64
N THR A 15 -0.53 25.86 -12.69
CA THR A 15 0.35 24.68 -12.77
C THR A 15 1.41 24.65 -11.68
N VAL A 16 1.93 25.81 -11.27
CA VAL A 16 2.93 25.89 -10.19
C VAL A 16 2.29 25.58 -8.84
N ILE A 17 1.10 26.11 -8.59
CA ILE A 17 0.36 25.84 -7.35
C ILE A 17 -0.09 24.37 -7.29
N GLU A 18 -0.58 23.81 -8.40
CA GLU A 18 -0.90 22.38 -8.50
C GLU A 18 0.34 21.51 -8.24
N GLY A 19 1.50 21.85 -8.82
CA GLY A 19 2.77 21.15 -8.56
C GLY A 19 3.22 21.25 -7.09
N LEU A 20 3.06 22.40 -6.45
CA LEU A 20 3.35 22.59 -5.02
C LEU A 20 2.42 21.78 -4.12
N LEU A 21 1.17 21.56 -4.53
CA LEU A 21 0.22 20.71 -3.81
C LEU A 21 0.53 19.21 -3.98
N LEU A 22 1.09 18.82 -5.12
CA LEU A 22 1.49 17.44 -5.39
C LEU A 22 2.84 17.07 -4.76
N LEU A 23 3.73 18.05 -4.57
CA LEU A 23 5.06 17.85 -3.98
C LEU A 23 5.04 17.06 -2.65
N PRO A 24 4.22 17.40 -1.64
CA PRO A 24 4.15 16.67 -0.37
C PRO A 24 3.72 15.21 -0.52
N ILE A 25 2.97 14.88 -1.57
CA ILE A 25 2.50 13.51 -1.85
C ILE A 25 3.62 12.71 -2.52
N ILE A 26 4.37 13.34 -3.42
CA ILE A 26 5.46 12.70 -4.18
C ILE A 26 6.71 12.47 -3.32
N ILE A 27 7.00 13.36 -2.36
CA ILE A 27 8.20 13.27 -1.52
C ILE A 27 8.30 11.93 -0.77
N PRO A 28 7.25 11.43 -0.08
CA PRO A 28 7.24 10.09 0.52
C PRO A 28 7.61 8.98 -0.46
N ASP A 29 7.06 9.01 -1.68
CA ASP A 29 7.32 7.99 -2.70
C ASP A 29 8.78 8.00 -3.17
N ILE A 30 9.35 9.19 -3.40
CA ILE A 30 10.76 9.33 -3.78
C ILE A 30 11.68 8.87 -2.63
N ALA A 31 11.39 9.30 -1.39
CA ALA A 31 12.17 8.93 -0.22
C ALA A 31 12.19 7.41 -0.03
N MET A 32 11.04 6.75 -0.25
CA MET A 32 10.94 5.30 -0.25
C MET A 32 11.82 4.66 -1.33
N GLY A 33 11.77 5.15 -2.57
CA GLY A 33 12.59 4.63 -3.68
C GLY A 33 14.09 4.71 -3.40
N ILE A 34 14.55 5.84 -2.87
CA ILE A 34 15.95 6.04 -2.47
C ILE A 34 16.32 5.12 -1.30
N SER A 35 15.44 5.00 -0.30
CA SER A 35 15.68 4.13 0.86
C SER A 35 15.85 2.66 0.47
N LEU A 36 15.06 2.19 -0.50
CA LEU A 36 15.15 0.83 -1.02
C LEU A 36 16.44 0.59 -1.81
N LEU A 37 16.86 1.56 -2.63
CA LEU A 37 18.13 1.53 -3.34
C LEU A 37 19.30 1.42 -2.36
N VAL A 38 19.31 2.26 -1.33
CA VAL A 38 20.33 2.25 -0.27
C VAL A 38 20.30 0.92 0.49
N PHE A 39 19.12 0.40 0.83
CA PHE A 39 18.97 -0.88 1.51
C PHE A 39 19.60 -2.03 0.73
N PHE A 40 19.28 -2.19 -0.57
CA PHE A 40 19.87 -3.24 -1.40
C PHE A 40 21.36 -3.04 -1.61
N SER A 41 21.82 -1.80 -1.78
CA SER A 41 23.24 -1.48 -1.90
C SER A 41 24.02 -1.94 -0.66
N LEU A 42 23.51 -1.62 0.54
CA LEU A 42 24.13 -2.03 1.80
C LEU A 42 24.07 -3.55 2.00
N LEU A 43 22.93 -4.17 1.67
CA LEU A 43 22.76 -5.62 1.76
C LEU A 43 23.74 -6.36 0.85
N PHE A 44 23.92 -5.90 -0.39
CA PHE A 44 24.83 -6.53 -1.34
C PHE A 44 26.28 -6.35 -0.94
N GLN A 45 26.64 -5.18 -0.42
CA GLN A 45 27.97 -4.94 0.13
C GLN A 45 28.26 -5.85 1.34
N LEU A 46 27.27 -6.09 2.20
CA LEU A 46 27.39 -7.02 3.32
C LEU A 46 27.58 -8.46 2.84
N ILE A 47 26.79 -8.91 1.87
CA ILE A 47 26.90 -10.26 1.31
C ILE A 47 28.24 -10.45 0.60
N GLU A 48 28.71 -9.46 -0.17
CA GLU A 48 30.01 -9.48 -0.82
C GLU A 48 31.14 -9.60 0.21
N THR A 49 31.04 -8.88 1.33
CA THR A 49 32.03 -8.96 2.42
C THR A 49 32.06 -10.34 3.09
N LEU A 50 30.92 -11.00 3.23
CA LEU A 50 30.80 -12.29 3.91
C LEU A 50 31.09 -13.50 3.01
N THR A 51 30.73 -13.42 1.72
CA THR A 51 30.76 -14.57 0.79
C THR A 51 31.69 -14.39 -0.39
N GLY A 52 32.20 -13.17 -0.63
CA GLY A 52 32.98 -12.82 -1.81
C GLY A 52 32.17 -12.77 -3.12
N ILE A 53 30.84 -12.98 -3.06
CA ILE A 53 29.97 -12.98 -4.22
C ILE A 53 29.45 -11.56 -4.45
N ARG A 54 29.80 -10.99 -5.61
CA ARG A 54 29.32 -9.68 -6.02
C ARG A 54 27.92 -9.79 -6.64
N LEU A 55 26.92 -9.29 -5.92
CA LEU A 55 25.55 -9.16 -6.41
C LEU A 55 25.37 -7.83 -7.14
N VAL A 56 24.66 -7.85 -8.26
CA VAL A 56 24.43 -6.66 -9.10
C VAL A 56 22.98 -6.21 -8.97
N LEU A 57 22.77 -4.91 -8.78
CA LEU A 57 21.44 -4.30 -8.79
C LEU A 57 20.77 -4.55 -10.14
N GLY A 58 19.53 -5.03 -10.12
CA GLY A 58 18.80 -5.39 -11.33
C GLY A 58 17.31 -5.48 -11.08
N LEU A 59 16.57 -5.88 -12.12
CA LEU A 59 15.11 -5.95 -12.06
C LEU A 59 14.61 -6.84 -10.90
N SER A 60 15.32 -7.93 -10.59
CA SER A 60 14.99 -8.82 -9.46
C SER A 60 14.98 -8.10 -8.11
N THR A 61 15.99 -7.27 -7.83
CA THR A 61 16.04 -6.48 -6.58
C THR A 61 14.89 -5.49 -6.48
N VAL A 62 14.56 -4.84 -7.60
CA VAL A 62 13.44 -3.92 -7.66
C VAL A 62 12.12 -4.64 -7.39
N ILE A 63 11.90 -5.81 -8.02
CA ILE A 63 10.71 -6.63 -7.82
C ILE A 63 10.60 -7.07 -6.36
N ILE A 64 11.67 -7.62 -5.77
CA ILE A 64 11.66 -8.10 -4.38
C ILE A 64 11.36 -6.95 -3.42
N GLY A 65 11.99 -5.79 -3.64
CA GLY A 65 11.74 -4.60 -2.84
C GLY A 65 10.31 -4.08 -2.96
N HIS A 66 9.76 -4.05 -4.18
CA HIS A 66 8.37 -3.67 -4.40
C HIS A 66 7.40 -4.64 -3.72
N VAL A 67 7.63 -5.96 -3.82
CA VAL A 67 6.78 -6.96 -3.18
C VAL A 67 6.81 -6.80 -1.65
N ALA A 68 8.00 -6.67 -1.05
CA ALA A 68 8.14 -6.48 0.39
C ALA A 68 7.40 -5.23 0.90
N PHE A 69 7.48 -4.13 0.15
CA PHE A 69 6.74 -2.92 0.47
C PHE A 69 5.22 -3.11 0.35
N ASN A 70 4.76 -3.65 -0.78
CA ASN A 70 3.33 -3.87 -1.03
C ASN A 70 2.70 -4.75 0.04
N ILE A 71 3.40 -5.77 0.55
CA ILE A 71 2.90 -6.62 1.64
C ILE A 71 2.58 -5.79 2.89
N SER A 72 3.48 -4.87 3.28
CA SER A 72 3.29 -4.03 4.47
C SER A 72 2.11 -3.08 4.28
N PHE A 73 2.03 -2.44 3.10
CA PHE A 73 0.92 -1.54 2.76
C PHE A 73 -0.43 -2.26 2.74
N VAL A 74 -0.49 -3.44 2.09
CA VAL A 74 -1.69 -4.27 2.01
C VAL A 74 -2.10 -4.74 3.40
N SER A 75 -1.17 -5.13 4.26
CA SER A 75 -1.47 -5.55 5.64
C SER A 75 -2.17 -4.44 6.45
N VAL A 76 -1.65 -3.21 6.40
CA VAL A 76 -2.27 -2.06 7.09
C VAL A 76 -3.66 -1.77 6.51
N THR A 77 -3.79 -1.81 5.20
CA THR A 77 -5.07 -1.55 4.50
C THR A 77 -6.12 -2.60 4.86
N VAL A 78 -5.77 -3.89 4.75
CA VAL A 78 -6.67 -5.01 5.07
C VAL A 78 -7.06 -4.97 6.55
N ARG A 79 -6.12 -4.68 7.45
CA ARG A 79 -6.41 -4.56 8.88
C ARG A 79 -7.40 -3.43 9.17
N GLY A 80 -7.26 -2.30 8.49
CA GLY A 80 -8.23 -1.19 8.59
C GLY A 80 -9.63 -1.63 8.16
N ARG A 81 -9.75 -2.40 7.07
CA ARG A 81 -11.04 -2.92 6.58
C ARG A 81 -11.68 -3.93 7.51
N ILE A 82 -10.91 -4.89 8.03
CA ILE A 82 -11.43 -5.85 9.01
C ILE A 82 -11.92 -5.11 10.27
N ALA A 83 -11.25 -4.03 10.68
CA ALA A 83 -11.66 -3.25 11.84
C ALA A 83 -12.97 -2.44 11.62
N GLU A 84 -13.36 -2.20 10.37
CA GLU A 84 -14.64 -1.57 10.01
C GLU A 84 -15.80 -2.58 10.05
N LEU A 85 -15.52 -3.88 10.05
CA LEU A 85 -16.54 -4.93 10.09
C LEU A 85 -17.14 -5.09 11.49
N GLU A 86 -18.46 -5.15 11.58
CA GLU A 86 -19.14 -5.43 12.84
C GLU A 86 -18.86 -6.88 13.30
N ARG A 87 -18.44 -7.04 14.56
CA ARG A 87 -18.17 -8.36 15.18
C ARG A 87 -19.40 -9.29 15.15
N SER A 88 -20.60 -8.73 15.07
CA SER A 88 -21.87 -9.45 14.94
C SER A 88 -21.91 -10.38 13.71
N ILE A 89 -21.23 -10.01 12.62
CA ILE A 89 -21.15 -10.83 11.40
C ILE A 89 -20.33 -12.10 11.63
N GLU A 90 -19.25 -12.00 12.41
CA GLU A 90 -18.42 -13.16 12.77
C GLU A 90 -19.16 -14.10 13.72
N GLU A 91 -19.84 -13.53 14.73
CA GLU A 91 -20.67 -14.26 15.69
C GLU A 91 -21.81 -15.00 14.99
N ALA A 92 -22.51 -14.37 14.04
CA ALA A 92 -23.56 -15.00 13.25
C ALA A 92 -23.04 -16.16 12.38
N ALA A 93 -21.81 -16.05 11.85
CA ALA A 93 -21.20 -17.14 11.09
C ALA A 93 -20.87 -18.35 12.00
N TRP A 94 -20.40 -18.10 13.22
CA TRP A 94 -20.16 -19.15 14.22
C TRP A 94 -21.47 -19.78 14.71
N ASP A 95 -22.54 -18.99 14.90
CA ASP A 95 -23.87 -19.49 15.24
C ASP A 95 -24.44 -20.43 14.15
N LEU A 96 -24.13 -20.16 12.88
CA LEU A 96 -24.46 -21.03 11.75
C LEU A 96 -23.54 -22.26 11.61
N GLY A 97 -22.60 -22.45 12.54
CA GLY A 97 -21.69 -23.60 12.60
C GLY A 97 -20.44 -23.47 11.72
N ALA A 98 -20.11 -22.28 11.22
CA ALA A 98 -18.85 -22.06 10.51
C ALA A 98 -17.67 -22.09 11.50
N ASN A 99 -16.56 -22.71 11.10
CA ASN A 99 -15.30 -22.59 11.84
C ASN A 99 -14.53 -21.31 11.45
N GLU A 100 -13.53 -20.90 12.22
CA GLU A 100 -12.75 -19.66 12.01
C GLU A 100 -12.22 -19.52 10.57
N TRP A 101 -11.70 -20.60 9.99
CA TRP A 101 -11.22 -20.60 8.61
C TRP A 101 -12.34 -20.43 7.60
N GLN A 102 -13.48 -21.08 7.81
CA GLN A 102 -14.67 -20.91 6.96
C GLN A 102 -15.24 -19.50 7.08
N THR A 103 -15.34 -18.93 8.28
CA THR A 103 -15.77 -17.55 8.51
C THR A 103 -14.85 -16.56 7.78
N MET A 104 -13.53 -16.74 7.89
CA MET A 104 -12.55 -15.91 7.19
C MET A 104 -12.72 -15.97 5.66
N TRP A 105 -12.72 -17.17 5.07
CA TRP A 105 -12.72 -17.31 3.60
C TRP A 105 -14.09 -17.14 2.94
N ARG A 106 -15.17 -17.50 3.63
CA ARG A 106 -16.53 -17.50 3.05
C ARG A 106 -17.37 -16.30 3.45
N VAL A 107 -16.99 -15.57 4.49
CA VAL A 107 -17.75 -14.41 4.98
C VAL A 107 -16.88 -13.16 4.95
N ILE A 108 -15.78 -13.11 5.70
CA ILE A 108 -14.97 -11.90 5.88
C ILE A 108 -14.29 -11.46 4.57
N LEU A 109 -13.53 -12.34 3.92
CA LEU A 109 -12.84 -12.04 2.66
C LEU A 109 -13.79 -11.57 1.53
N PRO A 110 -14.90 -12.29 1.23
CA PRO A 110 -15.81 -11.85 0.17
C PRO A 110 -16.52 -10.55 0.53
N LEU A 111 -16.82 -10.28 1.82
CA LEU A 111 -17.46 -9.04 2.24
C LEU A 111 -16.53 -7.83 2.05
N ILE A 112 -15.26 -7.94 2.46
CA ILE A 112 -14.25 -6.90 2.24
C ILE A 112 -13.99 -6.67 0.74
N SER A 113 -13.90 -7.76 -0.04
CA SER A 113 -13.75 -7.69 -1.50
C SER A 113 -14.94 -6.99 -2.17
N LEU A 114 -16.16 -7.29 -1.73
CA LEU A 114 -17.39 -6.71 -2.26
C LEU A 114 -17.48 -5.21 -1.96
N GLU A 115 -17.16 -4.78 -0.74
CA GLU A 115 -17.14 -3.34 -0.40
C GLU A 115 -16.13 -2.55 -1.24
N LEU A 116 -14.98 -3.15 -1.57
CA LEU A 116 -13.99 -2.54 -2.46
C LEU A 116 -14.53 -2.39 -3.91
N GLY A 117 -15.42 -3.27 -4.35
CA GLY A 117 -16.06 -3.20 -5.67
C GLY A 117 -17.25 -2.24 -5.76
N VAL A 118 -17.91 -1.93 -4.64
CA VAL A 118 -19.17 -1.16 -4.63
C VAL A 118 -18.96 0.36 -4.52
N ARG A 119 -17.80 0.84 -4.04
CA ARG A 119 -17.51 2.28 -3.86
C ARG A 119 -17.22 3.07 -5.15
N HIS A 120 -17.38 2.49 -6.33
CA HIS A 120 -17.11 3.14 -7.62
C HIS A 120 -18.36 3.51 -8.45
N TYR A 121 -19.57 3.50 -7.86
CA TYR A 121 -20.79 4.00 -8.49
C TYR A 121 -21.57 4.95 -7.57
#